data_AF-A0A7W6SJV2-F1
#
_entry.id   AF-A0A7W6SJV2-F1
#
_cell.length_a   1.000
_cell.length_b   1.000
_cell.length_c   1.000
_cell.angle_alpha   90.00
_cell.angle_beta   90.00
_cell.angle_gamma   90.00
#
_symmetry.space_group_name_H-M   'P 1'
#
loop_
_entity.id
_entity.type
_entity.pdbx_description
1 polymer ?
#
loop_
_entity_poly.entity_id
_entity_poly.type
_entity_poly.pdbx_seq_one_letter_code
_entity_poly.pdbx_strand_id
1 'polypeptide(L)'
;MDNRINEIRKIIRALRISMREAEAIMHEQINRDEDCTFVAEEVMKMRTVMSGLVQERAALGDTDPIVVASLFVPRRRPTAPRIGVEKRRLVPPSLVPPGEVARA
;
A
#
# COMPACT_ATOMS: atom_id res chain seq x y z
N MET A 1 -13.21 -34.89 -9.14
CA MET A 1 -13.73 -33.50 -9.07
C MET A 1 -14.69 -33.45 -7.91
N ASP A 2 -14.26 -32.91 -6.79
CA ASP A 2 -15.16 -32.74 -5.65
C ASP A 2 -15.91 -31.44 -5.84
N ASN A 3 -17.21 -31.54 -6.12
CA ASN A 3 -18.11 -30.39 -6.31
C ASN A 3 -17.90 -29.34 -5.20
N ARG A 4 -17.69 -29.80 -3.96
CA ARG A 4 -17.41 -28.96 -2.80
C ARG A 4 -16.14 -28.12 -2.92
N ILE A 5 -15.01 -28.71 -3.37
CA ILE A 5 -13.75 -27.97 -3.56
C ILE A 5 -13.95 -26.87 -4.60
N ASN A 6 -14.63 -27.17 -5.70
CA ASN A 6 -14.92 -26.18 -6.75
C ASN A 6 -15.79 -25.03 -6.25
N GLU A 7 -16.81 -25.31 -5.43
CA GLU A 7 -17.65 -24.26 -4.84
C GLU A 7 -16.87 -23.40 -3.85
N ILE A 8 -16.05 -23.99 -2.96
CA ILE A 8 -15.17 -23.23 -2.07
C ILE A 8 -14.22 -22.34 -2.88
N ARG A 9 -13.63 -22.85 -3.97
CA ARG A 9 -12.77 -22.06 -4.85
C ARG A 9 -13.52 -20.87 -5.47
N LYS A 10 -14.78 -21.06 -5.90
CA LYS A 10 -15.63 -19.97 -6.43
C LYS A 10 -15.92 -18.92 -5.37
N ILE A 11 -16.31 -19.33 -4.16
CA ILE A 11 -16.61 -18.42 -3.06
C ILE A 11 -15.35 -17.63 -2.67
N ILE A 12 -14.19 -18.29 -2.56
CA ILE A 12 -12.93 -17.60 -2.26
C ILE A 12 -12.60 -16.55 -3.34
N ARG A 13 -12.82 -16.86 -4.64
CA ARG A 13 -12.61 -15.88 -5.72
C ARG A 13 -13.51 -14.67 -5.57
N ALA A 14 -14.81 -14.90 -5.38
CA ALA A 14 -15.79 -13.82 -5.20
C ALA A 14 -15.45 -12.95 -3.99
N LEU A 15 -15.18 -13.60 -2.84
CA LEU A 15 -14.85 -12.89 -1.60
C LEU A 15 -13.57 -12.06 -1.74
N ARG A 16 -12.55 -12.54 -2.45
CA ARG A 16 -11.34 -11.73 -2.73
C ARG A 16 -11.62 -10.50 -3.57
N ILE A 17 -12.58 -10.55 -4.49
CA ILE A 17 -12.98 -9.38 -5.28
C ILE A 17 -13.64 -8.36 -4.35
N SER A 18 -14.64 -8.78 -3.56
CA SER A 18 -15.32 -7.92 -2.60
C SER A 18 -14.38 -7.31 -1.56
N MET A 19 -13.42 -8.10 -1.06
CA MET A 19 -12.39 -7.60 -0.14
C MET A 19 -11.55 -6.48 -0.76
N ARG A 20 -11.14 -6.63 -2.03
CA ARG A 20 -10.36 -5.60 -2.73
C ARG A 20 -11.16 -4.33 -3.00
N GLU A 21 -12.46 -4.47 -3.30
CA GLU A 21 -13.36 -3.32 -3.47
C GLU A 21 -13.51 -2.55 -2.17
N ALA A 22 -13.73 -3.24 -1.04
CA ALA A 22 -13.78 -2.60 0.28
C ALA A 22 -12.45 -1.94 0.65
N GLU A 23 -11.31 -2.58 0.37
CA GLU A 23 -9.98 -1.97 0.59
C GLU A 23 -9.77 -0.72 -0.27
N ALA A 24 -10.29 -0.69 -1.51
CA ALA A 24 -10.22 0.50 -2.36
C ALA A 24 -11.04 1.66 -1.79
N ILE A 25 -12.26 1.39 -1.30
CA ILE A 25 -13.11 2.38 -0.63
C ILE A 25 -12.43 2.90 0.63
N MET A 26 -11.86 2.00 1.44
CA MET A 26 -11.12 2.38 2.65
C MET A 26 -9.92 3.27 2.33
N HIS A 27 -9.15 2.95 1.27
CA HIS A 27 -8.06 3.81 0.81
C HIS A 27 -8.54 5.19 0.36
N GLU A 28 -9.70 5.28 -0.30
CA GLU A 28 -10.28 6.55 -0.71
C GLU A 28 -10.67 7.41 0.49
N GLN A 29 -11.34 6.83 1.50
CA GLN A 29 -11.68 7.50 2.75
C GLN A 29 -10.44 7.99 3.48
N ILE A 30 -9.40 7.16 3.60
CA ILE A 30 -8.11 7.55 4.19
C ILE A 30 -7.47 8.72 3.44
N ASN A 31 -7.47 8.69 2.11
CA ASN A 31 -6.88 9.79 1.32
C ASN A 31 -7.65 11.12 1.46
N ARG A 32 -8.90 11.08 1.95
CA ARG A 32 -9.75 12.24 2.20
C ARG A 32 -9.84 12.61 3.68
N ASP A 33 -9.08 11.93 4.54
CA ASP A 33 -9.15 12.07 5.99
C ASP A 33 -10.56 11.83 6.57
N GLU A 34 -11.34 10.94 5.93
CA GLU A 34 -12.68 10.52 6.37
C GLU A 34 -12.60 9.33 7.35
N ASP A 35 -13.63 9.15 8.18
CA ASP A 35 -13.75 7.98 9.04
C ASP A 35 -13.94 6.71 8.21
N CYS A 36 -13.05 5.74 8.41
CA CYS A 36 -13.06 4.46 7.71
C CYS A 36 -13.38 3.26 8.62
N THR A 37 -13.78 3.49 9.87
CA THR A 37 -14.01 2.44 10.88
C THR A 37 -14.99 1.38 10.39
N PHE A 38 -16.11 1.80 9.80
CA PHE A 38 -17.13 0.88 9.27
C PHE A 38 -16.57 -0.05 8.17
N VAL A 39 -15.82 0.51 7.21
CA VAL A 39 -15.24 -0.28 6.11
C VAL A 39 -14.13 -1.19 6.63
N ALA A 40 -13.32 -0.72 7.59
CA ALA A 40 -12.29 -1.52 8.23
C ALA A 40 -12.88 -2.73 8.99
N GLU A 41 -13.96 -2.54 9.74
CA GLU A 41 -14.68 -3.63 10.41
C GLU A 41 -15.20 -4.66 9.39
N GLU A 42 -15.77 -4.20 8.27
CA GLU A 42 -16.28 -5.09 7.24
C GLU A 42 -15.17 -5.91 6.57
N VAL A 43 -14.01 -5.30 6.30
CA VAL A 43 -12.81 -6.01 5.83
C VAL A 43 -12.38 -7.08 6.84
N MET A 44 -12.44 -6.79 8.13
CA MET A 44 -12.09 -7.78 9.17
C MET A 44 -13.08 -8.94 9.23
N LYS A 45 -14.39 -8.70 9.06
CA LYS A 45 -15.38 -9.78 8.94
C LYS A 45 -15.11 -10.67 7.73
N MET A 46 -14.85 -10.07 6.57
CA MET A 46 -14.50 -10.82 5.35
C MET A 46 -13.23 -11.65 5.53
N ARG A 47 -12.22 -11.14 6.26
CA ARG A 47 -11.00 -11.90 6.59
C ARG A 47 -11.29 -13.15 7.42
N THR A 48 -12.20 -13.05 8.39
CA THR A 48 -12.63 -14.21 9.19
C THR A 48 -13.29 -15.28 8.31
N VAL A 49 -14.19 -14.88 7.42
CA VAL A 49 -14.84 -15.80 6.47
C VAL A 49 -13.80 -16.44 5.54
N MET A 50 -12.87 -15.64 4.99
CA MET A 50 -11.79 -16.11 4.13
C MET A 50 -10.92 -17.16 4.83
N SER A 51 -10.57 -16.92 6.10
CA SER A 51 -9.78 -17.85 6.90
C SER A 51 -10.47 -19.21 7.03
N GLY A 52 -11.77 -19.21 7.35
CA GLY A 52 -12.56 -20.44 7.44
C GLY A 52 -12.61 -21.22 6.13
N LEU A 53 -12.87 -20.54 5.00
CA LEU A 53 -12.88 -21.17 3.68
C LEU A 53 -11.52 -21.75 3.28
N VAL A 54 -10.42 -21.07 3.62
CA VAL A 54 -9.07 -21.56 3.33
C VAL A 54 -8.74 -22.80 4.17
N GLN A 55 -9.14 -22.83 5.44
CA GLN A 55 -8.96 -24.00 6.30
C GLN A 55 -9.78 -25.20 5.80
N GLU A 56 -11.05 -24.97 5.43
CA GLU A 56 -11.90 -26.02 4.85
C GLU A 56 -11.32 -26.57 3.55
N ARG A 57 -10.87 -25.69 2.65
CA ARG A 57 -10.22 -26.08 1.39
C ARG A 57 -8.97 -26.92 1.63
N ALA A 58 -8.13 -26.53 2.58
CA ALA A 58 -6.92 -27.26 2.94
C ALA A 58 -7.23 -28.64 3.55
N ALA A 59 -8.28 -28.73 4.38
CA ALA A 59 -8.75 -30.00 4.93
C ALA A 59 -9.27 -30.97 3.86
N LEU A 60 -9.75 -30.44 2.74
CA LEU A 60 -10.13 -31.21 1.54
C LEU A 60 -8.95 -31.55 0.61
N GLY A 61 -7.72 -31.15 0.98
CA GLY A 61 -6.51 -31.43 0.22
C GLY A 61 -6.21 -30.45 -0.92
N ASP A 62 -7.05 -29.43 -1.13
CA ASP A 62 -6.81 -28.40 -2.16
C ASP A 62 -5.89 -27.28 -1.64
N THR A 63 -4.63 -27.38 -2.03
CA THR A 63 -3.58 -26.42 -1.72
C THR A 63 -3.19 -25.55 -2.92
N ASP A 64 -3.84 -25.75 -4.08
CA ASP A 64 -3.51 -25.02 -5.29
C ASP A 64 -3.85 -23.54 -5.15
N PRO A 65 -2.97 -22.63 -5.64
CA PRO A 65 -3.22 -21.21 -5.55
C PRO A 65 -4.49 -20.82 -6.31
N ILE A 66 -5.31 -20.00 -5.66
CA ILE A 66 -6.46 -19.34 -6.29
C ILE A 66 -5.98 -17.97 -6.75
N VAL A 67 -5.85 -17.76 -8.06
CA VAL A 67 -5.41 -16.47 -8.59
C VAL A 67 -6.63 -15.60 -8.92
N VAL A 68 -6.59 -14.34 -8.51
CA VAL A 68 -7.57 -13.32 -8.88
C VAL A 68 -6.78 -12.14 -9.44
N ALA A 69 -7.08 -11.73 -10.67
CA ALA A 69 -6.43 -10.59 -11.32
C ALA A 69 -6.47 -9.37 -10.40
N SER A 70 -5.31 -8.79 -10.10
CA SER A 70 -5.20 -7.56 -9.33
C SER A 70 -5.14 -6.40 -10.31
N LEU A 71 -6.17 -5.55 -10.33
CA LEU A 71 -6.11 -4.25 -11.01
C LEU A 71 -5.38 -3.20 -10.16
N PHE A 72 -5.03 -3.52 -8.92
CA PHE A 72 -4.30 -2.63 -8.04
C PHE A 72 -2.85 -2.51 -8.48
N VAL A 73 -2.45 -1.31 -8.91
CA VAL A 73 -1.06 -0.94 -9.13
C VAL A 73 -0.44 -0.68 -7.76
N PRO A 74 0.58 -1.45 -7.32
CA PRO A 74 1.25 -1.17 -6.05
C PRO A 74 1.72 0.28 -6.03
N ARG A 75 1.39 1.02 -4.95
CA ARG A 75 1.95 2.35 -4.74
C ARG A 75 3.48 2.25 -4.85
N ARG A 76 4.06 2.92 -5.84
CA ARG A 76 5.53 3.06 -5.96
C ARG A 76 6.05 3.49 -4.60
N ARG A 77 7.08 2.81 -4.09
CA ARG A 77 7.78 3.24 -2.86
C ARG A 77 8.04 4.75 -2.98
N PRO A 78 7.72 5.55 -1.94
CA PRO A 78 8.09 6.96 -1.93
C PRO A 78 9.57 7.05 -2.30
N THR A 79 9.88 7.79 -3.36
CA THR A 79 11.27 8.05 -3.71
C THR A 79 11.91 8.66 -2.46
N ALA A 80 13.00 8.08 -1.96
CA ALA A 80 13.70 8.63 -0.81
C ALA A 80 13.89 10.15 -1.04
N PRO A 81 13.65 11.01 -0.04
CA PRO A 81 13.86 12.43 -0.21
C PRO A 81 15.30 12.59 -0.70
N ARG A 82 15.45 13.17 -1.90
CA ARG A 82 16.78 13.51 -2.42
C ARG A 82 17.40 14.38 -1.35
N ILE A 83 18.48 13.89 -0.74
CA ILE A 83 19.28 14.64 0.24
C ILE A 83 19.41 16.04 -0.33
N GLY A 84 18.77 17.00 0.34
CA GLY A 84 18.68 18.36 -0.16
C GLY A 84 20.09 18.83 -0.47
N VAL A 85 20.33 19.25 -1.70
CA VAL A 85 21.52 20.02 -2.03
C VAL A 85 21.52 21.17 -1.04
N GLU A 86 22.48 21.15 -0.14
CA GLU A 86 22.69 22.18 0.86
C GLU A 86 22.66 23.52 0.12
N LYS A 87 21.63 24.33 0.39
CA LYS A 87 21.49 25.63 -0.25
C LYS A 87 22.74 26.41 0.10
N ARG A 88 23.68 26.54 -0.85
CA ARG A 88 24.86 27.38 -0.68
C ARG A 88 24.36 28.74 -0.25
N ARG A 89 24.70 29.09 0.99
CA ARG A 89 24.40 30.38 1.58
C ARG A 89 25.10 31.43 0.70
N LEU A 90 24.31 32.17 -0.09
CA LEU A 90 24.80 33.34 -0.81
C LEU A 90 25.23 34.36 0.24
N VAL A 91 26.53 34.41 0.52
CA VAL A 91 27.11 35.51 1.29
C VAL A 91 27.09 36.75 0.39
N PRO A 92 26.51 37.88 0.81
CA PRO A 92 26.55 39.11 0.03
C PRO A 92 28.00 39.59 -0.15
N PRO A 93 28.39 40.13 -1.32
CA PRO A 93 29.78 40.54 -1.61
C PRO A 93 30.36 41.72 -0.81
N SER A 94 29.78 42.15 0.31
CA SER A 94 30.11 43.45 0.92
C SER A 94 31.03 43.41 2.14
N LEU A 95 31.81 42.34 2.33
CA LEU A 95 32.84 42.29 3.39
C LEU A 95 34.15 41.72 2.85
N VAL A 96 34.72 42.40 1.85
CA VAL A 96 36.15 42.28 1.53
C VAL A 96 36.87 43.32 2.41
N PRO A 97 37.73 42.92 3.36
CA PRO A 97 38.54 43.88 4.11
C PRO A 97 39.59 44.51 3.16
N PRO A 98 39.73 45.84 3.13
CA PRO A 98 40.73 46.50 2.31
C PRO A 98 42.05 46.54 3.09
N GLY A 99 43.15 46.04 2.49
CA GLY A 99 44.48 46.40 2.98
C GLY A 99 45.54 45.32 2.89
N GLU A 100 45.80 44.78 1.70
CA GLU A 100 47.15 44.33 1.38
C GLU A 100 47.68 45.18 0.23
N VAL A 101 48.03 46.43 0.59
CA VAL A 101 48.74 47.35 -0.29
C VAL A 101 50.22 47.05 -0.12
N ALA A 102 50.85 46.67 -1.23
CA ALA A 102 52.27 46.45 -1.38
C ALA A 102 53.13 47.54 -0.70
N ARG A 103 54.24 47.12 -0.11
CA ARG A 103 55.42 47.98 0.08
C ARG A 103 56.63 47.33 -0.55
N ALA A 104 57.42 48.22 -1.16
CA ALA A 104 58.65 48.02 -1.93
C ALA A 104 59.74 47.27 -1.17
#